data_AF-R4LDX4-F1
#
_entry.id   AF-R4LDX4-F1
#
_cell.length_a   1.000
_cell.length_b   1.000
_cell.length_c   1.000
_cell.angle_alpha   90.00
_cell.angle_beta   90.00
_cell.angle_gamma   90.00
#
_symmetry.space_group_name_H-M   'P 1'
#
loop_
_entity.id
_entity.type
_entity.pdbx_description
1 polymer ?
#
loop_
_entity_poly.entity_id
_entity_poly.type
_entity_poly.pdbx_seq_one_letter_code
_entity_poly.pdbx_strand_id
1 'polypeptide(L)' 'MKNVPLGRVGTGADVAKAIAYLIGADYVTGTIMPVDGGFTVA' A
#
# COMPACT_ATOMS: atom_id res chain seq x y z
N MET A 1 6.89 16.07 4.85
CA MET A 1 5.99 15.48 3.84
C MET A 1 6.55 15.46 2.41
N LYS A 2 7.70 16.08 2.11
CA LYS A 2 8.32 16.01 0.75
C LYS A 2 8.55 14.59 0.20
N ASN A 3 8.70 13.60 1.08
CA ASN A 3 9.05 12.23 0.71
C ASN A 3 7.83 11.29 0.65
N VAL A 4 6.62 11.78 0.87
CA VAL A 4 5.39 10.99 0.71
C VAL A 4 4.58 11.64 -0.41
N PRO A 5 4.67 11.15 -1.66
CA PRO A 5 3.95 11.72 -2.80
C PRO A 5 2.47 11.93 -2.55
N LEU A 6 1.82 11.03 -1.80
CA LEU A 6 0.40 11.14 -1.46
C LEU A 6 0.08 12.28 -0.46
N GLY A 7 1.10 12.94 0.11
CA GLY A 7 0.94 14.13 0.94
C GLY A 7 0.27 13.92 2.30
N ARG A 8 0.08 12.67 2.74
CA ARG A 8 -0.50 12.32 4.04
C ARG A 8 0.14 11.09 4.67
N VAL A 9 0.08 11.00 6.00
CA VAL A 9 0.43 9.77 6.72
C VAL A 9 -0.65 8.71 6.46
N GLY A 10 -0.22 7.47 6.22
CA GLY A 10 -1.11 6.33 6.08
C GLY A 10 -1.79 5.98 7.41
N THR A 11 -2.95 5.35 7.30
CA THR A 11 -3.72 4.84 8.44
C THR A 11 -3.85 3.32 8.36
N GLY A 12 -4.23 2.67 9.46
CA GLY A 12 -4.55 1.23 9.42
C GLY A 12 -5.64 0.88 8.40
N ALA A 13 -6.57 1.80 8.12
CA ALA A 13 -7.61 1.62 7.11
C ALA A 13 -7.06 1.55 5.68
N ASP A 14 -5.93 2.20 5.39
CA ASP A 14 -5.29 2.12 4.08
C ASP A 14 -4.69 0.72 3.85
N VAL A 15 -4.09 0.13 4.89
CA VAL A 15 -3.59 -1.25 4.86
C VAL A 15 -4.75 -2.25 4.74
N ALA A 16 -5.83 -2.06 5.49
CA ALA A 16 -7.00 -2.93 5.42
C ALA A 16 -7.63 -2.98 4.01
N LYS A 17 -7.67 -1.84 3.31
CA LYS A 17 -8.15 -1.79 1.92
C LYS A 17 -7.24 -2.55 0.96
N ALA A 18 -5.92 -2.46 1.13
CA ALA A 18 -4.96 -3.22 0.33
C ALA A 18 -5.10 -4.74 0.56
N ILE A 19 -5.30 -5.16 1.81
CA ILE A 19 -5.60 -6.55 2.17
C ILE A 19 -6.90 -7.00 1.50
N ALA A 20 -7.98 -6.21 1.58
CA ALA A 20 -9.26 -6.54 0.96
C ALA A 20 -9.14 -6.71 -0.56
N TYR A 21 -8.29 -5.92 -1.22
CA TYR A 21 -7.97 -6.10 -2.63
C TYR A 21 -7.21 -7.42 -2.88
N LEU A 22 -6.18 -7.72 -2.07
CA LEU A 22 -5.32 -8.89 -2.26
C LEU A 22 -6.03 -10.23 -1.97
N ILE A 23 -7.01 -10.25 -1.05
CA ILE A 23 -7.73 -11.48 -0.66
C ILE A 23 -8.44 -12.17 -1.85
N GLY A 24 -8.84 -11.41 -2.88
CA GLY A 24 -9.48 -11.97 -4.08
C GLY A 24 -8.51 -12.23 -5.25
N ALA A 25 -7.20 -12.12 -5.03
CA ALA A 25 -6.19 -12.21 -6.07
C ALA A 25 -5.48 -13.58 -6.05
N ASP A 26 -6.24 -14.65 -6.24
CA ASP A 26 -5.83 -16.05 -5.99
C ASP A 26 -4.60 -16.53 -6.77
N TYR A 27 -4.22 -15.84 -7.85
CA TYR A 27 -3.06 -16.15 -8.68
C TYR A 27 -1.83 -15.26 -8.38
N VAL A 28 -1.95 -14.33 -7.43
CA VAL A 28 -0.86 -13.44 -7.02
C VAL A 28 -0.13 -14.05 -5.83
N THR A 29 1.15 -14.34 -6.00
CA THR A 29 2.01 -14.89 -4.95
C THR A 29 3.45 -14.39 -5.11
N GLY A 30 4.25 -14.44 -4.04
CA GLY A 30 5.67 -14.08 -4.06
C GLY A 30 5.97 -12.60 -4.33
N THR A 31 4.99 -11.71 -4.14
CA THR A 31 5.14 -10.26 -4.40
C THR A 31 5.00 -9.43 -3.13
N ILE A 32 5.59 -8.24 -3.13
CA ILE A 32 5.46 -7.24 -2.08
C ILE A 32 4.62 -6.10 -2.64
N MET A 33 3.50 -5.78 -1.98
CA MET A 33 2.67 -4.62 -2.29
C MET A 33 2.95 -3.49 -1.29
N PRO A 34 3.68 -2.43 -1.69
CA PRO A 34 3.91 -1.29 -0.79
C PRO A 34 2.61 -0.51 -0.54
N VAL A 35 2.36 -0.18 0.73
CA VAL A 35 1.21 0.64 1.17
C VAL A 35 1.72 1.80 2.03
N ASP A 36 2.44 2.72 1.39
CA ASP A 36 3.24 3.75 2.08
C ASP A 36 3.05 5.16 1.52
N GLY A 37 2.04 5.36 0.67
CA GLY A 37 1.79 6.65 0.02
C GLY A 37 2.89 7.07 -0.97
N GLY A 38 3.70 6.12 -1.46
CA GLY A 38 4.79 6.34 -2.41
C GLY A 38 6.14 6.64 -1.75
N PHE A 39 6.28 6.40 -0.45
CA PHE A 39 7.49 6.72 0.31
C PHE A 39 8.73 5.92 -0.14
N THR A 40 8.58 4.63 -0.44
CA THR A 40 9.69 3.74 -0.82
C THR A 40 10.12 3.91 -2.27
N VAL A 41 9.30 4.58 -3.10
CA VAL A 41 9.56 4.76 -4.55
C VAL A 41 10.24 6.11 -4.84
N ALA A 42 10.17 7.07 -3.92
CA ALA A 42 10.68 8.43 -4.07
C ALA A 42 12.16 8.58 -3.67
#